data_AF-A0A7V3D4L6-F1
#
_entry.id   AF-A0A7V3D4L6-F1
#
_cell.length_a   1.000
_cell.length_b   1.000
_cell.length_c   1.000
_cell.angle_alpha   90.00
_cell.angle_beta   90.00
_cell.angle_gamma   90.00
#
_symmetry.space_group_name_H-M   'P 1'
#
loop_
_entity.id
_entity.type
_entity.pdbx_description
1 polymer ?
#
loop_
_entity_poly.entity_id
_entity_poly.type
_entity_poly.pdbx_seq_one_letter_code
_entity_poly.pdbx_strand_id
1 'polypeptide(L)' 'AMLLVLPAITALLVVNIAFGIMTRAAPQLNIFSIGFPLTLVLGLVIFWISLGDILNQYQPLATEALQLLRDMAQAR' A
#
# COMPACT_ATOMS: atom_id res chain seq x y z
N ALA A 1 2.63 6.95 10.47
CA ALA A 1 1.98 7.24 9.16
C ALA A 1 2.97 7.25 7.99
N MET A 2 3.97 8.14 7.96
CA MET A 2 4.89 8.30 6.81
C MET A 2 5.77 7.07 6.50
N LEU A 3 6.26 6.36 7.53
CA LEU A 3 7.04 5.12 7.36
C LEU A 3 6.23 3.95 6.77
N LEU A 4 4.91 3.94 6.97
CA LEU A 4 4.02 2.91 6.41
C LEU A 4 3.73 3.17 4.92
N VAL A 5 3.67 4.44 4.53
CA VAL A 5 3.29 4.87 3.18
C VAL A 5 4.50 4.92 2.23
N LEU A 6 5.71 5.10 2.76
CA LEU A 6 6.95 5.12 1.98
C LEU A 6 7.13 3.91 1.05
N PRO A 7 7.06 2.64 1.51
CA PRO A 7 7.24 1.48 0.64
C PRO A 7 6.17 1.37 -0.46
N ALA A 8 4.93 1.78 -0.18
CA ALA A 8 3.87 1.80 -1.17
C ALA A 8 4.10 2.87 -2.25
N ILE A 9 4.57 4.06 -1.85
CA ILE A 9 4.90 5.14 -2.78
C ILE A 9 6.10 4.78 -3.65
N THR A 10 7.16 4.18 -3.09
CA THR A 10 8.31 3.74 -3.90
C THR A 10 7.92 2.64 -4.88
N ALA A 11 7.08 1.68 -4.48
CA ALA A 11 6.55 0.67 -5.41
C ALA A 11 5.75 1.31 -6.55
N LEU A 12 4.86 2.24 -6.24
CA LEU A 12 4.10 3.00 -7.26
C LEU A 12 5.00 3.81 -8.19
N LEU A 13 6.06 4.43 -7.66
CA LEU A 13 7.04 5.17 -8.46
C LEU A 13 7.81 4.26 -9.41
N VAL A 14 8.27 3.11 -8.93
CA VAL A 14 8.98 2.11 -9.75
C VAL A 14 8.07 1.60 -10.87
N VAL A 15 6.81 1.32 -10.57
CA VAL A 15 5.82 0.89 -11.57
C VAL A 15 5.57 1.98 -12.62
N ASN A 16 5.41 3.24 -12.21
CA ASN A 16 5.23 4.36 -13.14
C ASN A 16 6.45 4.57 -14.05
N ILE A 17 7.67 4.42 -13.51
CA ILE A 17 8.90 4.51 -14.31
C ILE A 17 8.98 3.33 -15.30
N ALA A 18 8.68 2.11 -14.86
CA ALA A 18 8.67 0.93 -15.73
C ALA A 18 7.68 1.09 -16.90
N PHE A 19 6.49 1.66 -16.64
CA PHE A 19 5.53 2.01 -17.70
C PHE A 19 6.04 3.10 -18.64
N GLY A 20 6.73 4.12 -18.11
CA GLY A 20 7.38 5.15 -18.92
C GLY A 20 8.44 4.58 -19.87
N ILE A 21 9.21 3.60 -19.41
CA ILE A 21 10.22 2.90 -20.22
C ILE A 21 9.54 2.01 -21.28
N MET A 22 8.49 1.28 -20.91
CA MET A 22 7.76 0.39 -21.81
C MET A 22 7.08 1.15 -22.96
N THR A 23 6.52 2.32 -22.67
CA THR A 23 5.95 3.25 -23.68
C THR A 23 6.99 3.67 -24.72
N ARG A 24 8.24 3.80 -24.29
CA ARG A 24 9.36 4.20 -25.16
C ARG A 24 9.90 3.03 -26.01
N ALA A 25 9.81 1.80 -25.51
CA ALA A 25 10.30 0.60 -26.18
C ALA A 25 9.30 -0.01 -27.19
N ALA A 26 7.99 0.13 -26.95
CA ALA A 26 6.94 -0.38 -27.83
C ALA A 26 5.73 0.58 -27.88
N PRO A 27 5.75 1.61 -28.74
CA PRO A 27 4.72 2.67 -28.80
C PRO A 27 3.34 2.18 -29.28
N GLN A 28 3.24 0.91 -29.70
CA GLN A 28 2.04 0.27 -30.25
C GLN A 28 1.35 -0.67 -29.26
N LEU A 29 2.03 -1.04 -28.16
CA LEU A 29 1.35 -1.78 -27.10
C LEU A 29 0.33 -0.82 -26.51
N ASN A 30 -0.95 -1.15 -26.64
CA ASN A 30 -2.01 -0.43 -25.97
C ASN A 30 -1.80 -0.61 -24.45
N ILE A 31 -1.05 0.32 -23.84
CA ILE A 31 -0.67 0.29 -22.42
C ILE A 31 -1.93 0.27 -21.55
N PHE A 32 -3.06 0.77 -22.03
CA PHE A 32 -4.35 0.58 -21.37
C PHE A 32 -4.85 -0.87 -21.43
N SER A 33 -4.71 -1.56 -22.56
CA SER A 33 -5.14 -2.97 -22.69
C SER A 33 -4.26 -3.96 -21.92
N ILE A 34 -2.97 -3.69 -21.74
CA ILE A 34 -2.03 -4.61 -21.07
C ILE A 34 -1.65 -4.13 -19.66
N GLY A 35 -1.44 -2.83 -19.49
CA GLY A 35 -1.06 -2.24 -18.21
C GLY A 35 -2.19 -2.23 -17.19
N PHE A 36 -3.45 -2.06 -17.60
CA PHE A 36 -4.58 -2.04 -16.66
C PHE A 36 -4.83 -3.42 -16.02
N PRO A 37 -4.93 -4.53 -16.78
CA PRO A 37 -5.05 -5.86 -16.17
C PRO A 37 -3.84 -6.22 -15.31
N LEU A 38 -2.63 -5.88 -15.76
CA LEU A 38 -1.39 -6.15 -15.01
C LEU A 38 -1.35 -5.38 -13.68
N THR A 39 -1.71 -4.09 -13.70
CA THR A 39 -1.72 -3.25 -12.49
C THR A 39 -2.82 -3.69 -11.52
N LEU A 40 -3.97 -4.15 -12.03
CA LEU A 40 -5.03 -4.71 -11.19
C LEU A 40 -4.58 -5.99 -10.48
N VAL A 41 -3.94 -6.92 -11.21
CA VAL A 41 -3.44 -8.17 -10.62
C VAL A 41 -2.35 -7.87 -9.58
N LEU A 42 -1.39 -7.01 -9.91
CA LEU A 42 -0.33 -6.61 -8.97
C LEU A 42 -0.91 -5.87 -7.76
N GLY A 43 -1.90 -5.00 -7.97
CA GLY A 43 -2.61 -4.30 -6.88
C GLY A 43 -3.33 -5.27 -5.95
N LEU A 44 -3.96 -6.32 -6.50
CA LEU A 44 -4.58 -7.38 -5.70
C LEU A 44 -3.56 -8.18 -4.88
N VAL A 45 -2.40 -8.50 -5.47
CA VAL A 45 -1.32 -9.20 -4.77
C VAL A 45 -0.76 -8.35 -3.62
N ILE A 46 -0.51 -7.07 -3.87
CA ILE A 46 -0.05 -6.13 -2.84
C ILE A 46 -1.10 -6.00 -1.72
N PHE A 47 -2.38 -5.89 -2.07
CA PHE A 47 -3.47 -5.85 -1.11
C PHE A 47 -3.54 -7.13 -0.26
N TRP A 48 -3.36 -8.30 -0.88
CA TRP A 48 -3.35 -9.58 -0.17
C TRP A 48 -2.19 -9.69 0.83
N ILE A 49 -0.98 -9.26 0.44
CA ILE A 49 0.18 -9.22 1.33
C ILE A 49 -0.05 -8.23 2.47
N SER A 50 -0.60 -7.04 2.16
CA SER A 50 -0.93 -6.02 3.16
C SER A 50 -1.97 -6.50 4.17
N LEU A 51 -2.93 -7.35 3.77
CA LEU A 51 -3.90 -7.96 4.69
C LEU A 51 -3.24 -8.94 5.66
N GLY A 52 -2.19 -9.66 5.25
CA GLY A 52 -1.44 -10.54 6.15
C GLY A 52 -0.77 -9.78 7.29
N ASP A 53 -0.29 -8.57 7.03
CA ASP A 53 0.43 -7.76 8.02
C ASP A 53 -0.49 -6.80 8.82
N ILE A 54 -1.78 -6.72 8.48
CA ILE A 54 -2.71 -5.75 9.08
C ILE A 54 -2.89 -5.96 10.59
N LEU A 55 -2.89 -7.22 11.05
CA LEU A 55 -3.06 -7.56 12.46
C LEU A 55 -1.88 -7.10 13.30
N ASN A 56 -0.65 -7.27 12.81
CA ASN A 56 0.57 -6.83 13.50
C ASN A 56 0.60 -5.31 13.68
N GLN A 57 0.08 -4.56 12.69
CA GLN A 57 -0.01 -3.10 12.76
C GLN A 57 -1.19 -2.63 13.60
N TYR A 58 -2.30 -3.37 13.61
CA TYR A 58 -3.51 -3.02 14.38
C TYR A 58 -3.33 -3.24 15.89
N GLN A 59 -2.64 -4.30 16.30
CA GLN A 59 -2.42 -4.66 17.71
C GLN A 59 -1.86 -3.51 18.58
N PRO A 60 -0.76 -2.82 18.20
CA PRO A 60 -0.23 -1.71 19.01
C PRO A 60 -1.18 -0.51 19.04
N LEU A 61 -1.83 -0.18 17.92
CA LEU A 61 -2.79 0.93 17.84
C LEU A 61 -4.01 0.72 18.75
N ALA A 62 -4.55 -0.50 18.76
CA ALA A 62 -5.65 -0.86 19.65
C ALA A 62 -5.24 -0.81 21.12
N THR A 63 -4.02 -1.27 21.43
CA THR A 63 -3.49 -1.25 22.80
C THR A 63 -3.30 0.18 23.31
N GLU A 64 -2.72 1.06 22.49
CA GLU A 64 -2.50 2.47 22.81
C GLU A 64 -3.84 3.21 22.99
N ALA A 65 -4.82 2.95 22.11
CA ALA A 65 -6.16 3.53 22.24
C ALA A 65 -6.87 3.10 23.53
N LEU A 66 -6.76 1.83 23.91
CA LEU A 66 -7.35 1.31 25.15
C LEU A 66 -6.64 1.86 26.39
N GLN A 67 -5.32 2.05 26.34
CA GLN A 67 -4.56 2.69 27.41
C GLN A 67 -4.98 4.16 27.61
N LEU A 68 -5.12 4.92 26.52
CA LEU A 68 -5.60 6.30 26.59
C LEU A 68 -6.99 6.40 27.21
N LEU A 69 -7.92 5.52 26.80
CA LEU A 69 -9.27 5.49 27.39
C LEU A 69 -9.25 5.14 28.88
N ARG A 70 -8.37 4.21 29.28
CA ARG A 70 -8.19 3.84 30.69
C ARG A 70 -7.63 5.00 31.51
N ASP A 71 -6.60 5.68 31.01
CA ASP A 71 -5.97 6.80 31.72
C ASP A 71 -6.96 7.96 31.88
N MET A 72 -7.76 8.24 30.86
CA MET A 72 -8.85 9.22 30.95
C MET A 72 -9.94 8.83 31.97
N ALA A 73 -10.25 7.54 32.09
CA ALA A 73 -11.26 7.04 33.02
C ALA A 73 -10.74 7.03 34.47
N GLN A 74 -9.44 6.81 34.69
CA GLN A 74 -8.80 6.85 36.02
C GLN A 74 -8.38 8.26 36.46
N ALA A 75 -8.34 9.23 35.54
CA ALA A 75 -8.10 10.65 35.82
C ALA A 75 -9.34 11.39 36.39
N ARG A 76 -10.39 10.65 36.76
CA ARG A 76 -11.53 11.11 37.56
C ARG A 76 -11.55 10.39 38.90
#